data_AF-A0A450UHH0-F1
#
_entry.id   AF-A0A450UHH0-F1
#
_cell.length_a   1.000
_cell.length_b   1.000
_cell.length_c   1.000
_cell.angle_alpha   90.00
_cell.angle_beta   90.00
_cell.angle_gamma   90.00
#
_symmetry.space_group_name_H-M   'P 1'
#
loop_
_entity.id
_entity.type
_entity.pdbx_description
1 polymer ?
#
loop_
_entity_poly.entity_id
_entity_poly.type
_entity_poly.pdbx_seq_one_letter_code
_entity_poly.pdbx_strand_id
1 'polypeptide(L)' 'MSAVPFDTHRFVETLRDAGVPERQAVAHKDALGEASFATKADLRETEQRIKVELIKWMIGLALAQTALVVGLIDLLSKAA' A
#
# COMPACT_ATOMS: atom_id res chain seq x y z
N MET A 1 14.43 4.03 6.05
CA MET A 1 14.59 3.61 4.65
C MET A 1 15.84 2.74 4.58
N SER A 2 15.72 1.42 4.41
CA SER A 2 16.90 0.58 4.13
C SER A 2 17.14 0.69 2.63
N ALA A 3 18.15 1.45 2.23
CA ALA A 3 18.52 1.56 0.83
C ALA A 3 19.03 0.20 0.35
N VAL A 4 18.39 -0.37 -0.66
CA VAL A 4 18.96 -1.52 -1.37
C VAL A 4 20.10 -0.96 -2.24
N PRO A 5 21.35 -1.41 -2.08
CA PRO A 5 22.46 -0.90 -2.88
C PRO A 5 22.24 -1.25 -4.35
N PHE A 6 22.24 -0.23 -5.21
CA PHE A 6 22.18 -0.37 -6.66
C PHE A 6 23.58 -0.16 -7.24
N ASP A 7 24.21 -1.24 -7.67
CA ASP A 7 25.53 -1.22 -8.32
C ASP A 7 25.39 -0.79 -9.78
N THR A 8 25.61 0.50 -10.02
CA THR A 8 25.47 1.12 -11.34
C THR A 8 26.48 0.58 -12.35
N HIS A 9 27.68 0.23 -11.91
CA HIS A 9 28.74 -0.28 -12.78
C HIS A 9 28.41 -1.69 -13.26
N ARG A 10 28.13 -2.59 -12.32
CA ARG A 10 27.77 -3.97 -12.63
C ARG A 10 26.50 -4.04 -13.49
N PHE A 11 25.53 -3.16 -13.24
CA PHE A 11 24.32 -3.08 -14.05
C PHE A 11 24.62 -2.73 -15.52
N VAL A 12 25.44 -1.70 -15.76
CA VAL A 12 25.82 -1.29 -17.12
C VAL A 12 26.64 -2.39 -17.80
N GLU A 13 27.62 -2.98 -17.12
CA GLU A 13 28.41 -4.11 -17.67
C GLU A 13 27.53 -5.29 -18.07
N THR A 14 26.58 -5.68 -17.20
CA THR A 14 25.66 -6.80 -17.48
C THR A 14 24.85 -6.55 -18.75
N LEU A 15 24.39 -5.31 -18.98
CA LEU A 15 23.66 -4.96 -20.20
C LEU A 15 24.56 -5.00 -21.43
N ARG A 16 25.79 -4.51 -21.33
CA ARG A 16 26.76 -4.55 -22.43
C ARG A 16 27.15 -5.96 -22.82
N ASP A 17 27.38 -6.83 -21.84
CA ASP A 17 27.69 -8.25 -22.05
C ASP A 17 26.51 -8.98 -22.72
N ALA A 18 25.29 -8.51 -22.51
CA ALA A 18 24.08 -8.98 -23.19
C ALA A 18 23.88 -8.35 -24.59
N GLY A 19 24.81 -7.53 -25.08
CA GLY A 19 24.77 -6.90 -26.40
C GLY A 19 24.03 -5.56 -26.46
N VAL A 20 23.66 -4.98 -25.32
CA VAL A 20 23.04 -3.64 -25.29
C VAL A 20 24.12 -2.57 -25.54
N PRO A 21 23.93 -1.64 -26.48
CA PRO A 21 24.88 -0.57 -26.72
C PRO A 21 25.11 0.30 -25.47
N GLU A 22 26.35 0.75 -25.24
CA GLU A 22 26.76 1.57 -24.08
C GLU A 22 25.76 2.70 -23.77
N ARG A 23 25.40 3.50 -24.79
CA ARG A 23 24.49 4.63 -24.62
C ARG A 23 23.11 4.20 -24.10
N GLN A 24 22.63 3.03 -24.51
CA GLN A 24 21.36 2.49 -24.01
C GLN A 24 21.52 1.96 -22.59
N ALA A 25 22.59 1.22 -22.30
CA ALA A 25 22.85 0.69 -20.96
C ALA A 25 22.94 1.81 -19.90
N VAL A 26 23.64 2.90 -20.23
CA VAL A 26 23.70 4.11 -19.38
C VAL A 26 22.32 4.74 -19.21
N ALA A 27 21.54 4.89 -20.29
CA ALA A 27 20.18 5.42 -20.21
C ALA A 27 19.26 4.58 -19.31
N HIS A 28 19.41 3.25 -19.32
CA HIS A 28 18.63 2.37 -18.44
C HIS A 28 19.05 2.54 -16.98
N LYS A 29 20.35 2.67 -16.72
CA LYS A 29 20.90 2.93 -15.39
C LYS A 29 20.43 4.27 -14.83
N ASP A 30 20.38 5.31 -15.65
CA ASP A 30 19.91 6.64 -15.24
C ASP A 30 18.40 6.62 -14.97
N ALA A 31 17.60 6.05 -15.88
CA ALA A 31 16.16 5.90 -15.69
C ALA A 31 15.81 5.10 -14.41
N LEU A 32 16.57 4.03 -14.11
CA LEU A 32 16.38 3.23 -12.90
C LEU A 32 16.89 3.94 -11.64
N GLY A 33 17.98 4.71 -11.73
CA GLY A 33 18.53 5.48 -10.63
C GLY A 33 17.65 6.66 -10.20
N GLU A 34 16.90 7.23 -11.14
CA GLU A 34 15.93 8.30 -10.89
C GLU A 34 14.52 7.78 -10.58
N ALA A 35 14.27 6.48 -10.73
CA ALA A 35 12.96 5.90 -10.45
C ALA A 35 12.62 5.93 -8.96
N SER A 36 11.43 6.42 -8.65
CA SER A 36 10.88 6.40 -7.29
C SER A 36 10.04 5.14 -7.08
N PHE A 37 10.48 4.28 -6.16
CA PHE A 37 9.79 3.05 -5.82
C PHE A 37 9.14 3.16 -4.45
N ALA A 38 7.91 2.64 -4.35
CA ALA A 38 7.26 2.46 -3.05
C ALA A 38 8.11 1.55 -2.17
N THR A 39 8.42 2.03 -0.97
CA THR A 39 9.16 1.27 0.03
C THR A 39 8.21 0.38 0.84
N LYS A 40 8.77 -0.60 1.54
CA LYS A 40 7.99 -1.41 2.51
C LYS A 40 7.34 -0.54 3.60
N ALA A 41 7.91 0.63 3.91
CA ALA A 41 7.33 1.55 4.88
C ALA A 41 6.06 2.21 4.32
N ASP A 42 6.09 2.68 3.07
CA ASP A 42 4.94 3.32 2.40
C ASP A 42 3.76 2.34 2.28
N LEU A 43 4.06 1.07 2.01
CA LEU A 43 3.06 0.01 2.00
C LEU A 43 2.46 -0.25 3.39
N ARG A 44 3.29 -0.30 4.44
CA ARG A 44 2.82 -0.48 5.83
C ARG A 44 1.95 0.69 6.29
N GLU A 45 2.32 1.91 5.94
CA GLU A 45 1.52 3.10 6.25
C GLU A 45 0.15 3.02 5.56
N THR A 46 0.12 2.66 4.28
CA THR A 46 -1.12 2.49 3.52
C THR A 46 -2.00 1.38 4.11
N GLU A 47 -1.40 0.24 4.49
CA GLU A 47 -2.10 -0.87 5.15
C GLU A 47 -2.70 -0.44 6.50
N GLN A 48 -1.95 0.30 7.31
CA GLN A 48 -2.42 0.84 8.59
C GLN A 48 -3.58 1.82 8.39
N ARG A 49 -3.48 2.73 7.42
CA ARG A 49 -4.55 3.68 7.09
C ARG A 49 -5.84 2.95 6.72
N ILE A 50 -5.76 1.94 5.85
CA ILE A 50 -6.91 1.13 5.44
C ILE A 50 -7.51 0.40 6.65
N LYS A 51 -6.68 -0.20 7.51
CA LYS A 51 -7.16 -0.88 8.73
C LYS A 51 -7.91 0.09 9.67
N VAL A 52 -7.41 1.30 9.86
CA VAL A 52 -8.06 2.31 10.70
C VAL A 52 -9.40 2.74 10.10
N GLU A 53 -9.47 2.98 8.79
CA GLU A 53 -10.72 3.32 8.12
C GLU A 53 -11.76 2.20 8.22
N LEU A 54 -11.33 0.94 8.05
CA LEU A 54 -12.20 -0.23 8.22
C LEU A 54 -12.73 -0.32 9.66
N ILE A 55 -11.88 -0.14 10.67
CA ILE A 55 -12.30 -0.14 12.07
C ILE A 55 -13.32 0.96 12.34
N LYS A 56 -13.09 2.17 11.80
CA LYS A 56 -14.03 3.29 11.94
C LYS A 56 -15.41 2.96 11.37
N TRP A 57 -15.48 2.37 10.18
CA TRP A 57 -16.73 1.94 9.58
C TRP A 57 -17.41 0.81 10.36
N MET A 58 -16.65 -0.17 10.86
CA MET A 58 -17.19 -1.26 11.69
C MET A 58 -17.81 -0.73 12.97
N ILE A 59 -17.19 0.24 13.65
CA ILE A 59 -17.76 0.88 14.84
C ILE A 59 -19.08 1.58 14.50
N GLY A 60 -19.11 2.34 13.40
CA GLY A 60 -20.34 3.01 12.94
C GLY A 60 -21.49 2.03 12.66
N LEU A 61 -21.19 0.93 11.97
CA LEU A 61 -22.18 -0.12 11.68
C LEU A 61 -22.65 -0.84 12.96
N ALA A 62 -21.73 -1.15 13.88
CA ALA A 62 -22.09 -1.79 15.14
C ALA A 62 -23.02 -0.91 16.00
N LEU A 63 -22.78 0.40 16.04
CA LEU A 63 -23.66 1.35 16.73
C LEU A 63 -25.04 1.43 16.07
N ALA A 64 -25.10 1.49 14.73
CA ALA A 64 -26.36 1.48 13.99
C ALA A 64 -27.15 0.18 14.22
N GLN A 65 -26.49 -0.98 14.18
CA GLN A 65 -27.10 -2.28 14.48
C GLN A 65 -27.62 -2.34 15.92
N THR A 66 -26.86 -1.83 16.89
CA THR A 66 -27.28 -1.79 18.30
C THR A 66 -28.53 -0.93 18.47
N ALA A 67 -28.58 0.25 17.83
CA ALA A 67 -29.77 1.11 17.87
C ALA A 67 -30.99 0.44 17.23
N LEU A 68 -30.82 -0.28 16.12
CA LEU A 68 -31.89 -1.04 15.47
C LEU A 68 -32.43 -2.16 16.38
N VAL A 69 -31.55 -2.92 17.03
CA VAL A 69 -31.94 -3.99 17.96
C VAL A 69 -32.71 -3.43 19.15
N VAL A 70 -32.22 -2.35 19.77
CA VAL A 70 -32.89 -1.69 20.89
C VAL A 70 -34.27 -1.16 20.47
N GLY A 71 -34.36 -0.50 19.31
CA GLY A 71 -35.63 -0.01 18.78
C GLY A 71 -36.64 -1.14 18.51
N LEU A 72 -36.18 -2.29 18.02
CA LEU A 72 -37.04 -3.46 17.79
C LEU A 72 -37.55 -4.04 19.11
N ILE A 73 -36.71 -4.11 20.15
CA ILE A 73 -37.12 -4.58 21.48
C ILE A 73 -38.19 -3.65 22.09
N ASP A 74 -38.01 -2.33 22.02
CA ASP A 74 -39.01 -1.36 22.51
C ASP A 74 -40.34 -1.46 21.74
N LEU A 75 -40.28 -1.63 20.42
CA LEU A 75 -41.48 -1.79 19.58
C LEU A 75 -42.25 -3.07 19.94
N LEU A 76 -41.55 -4.20 20.09
CA LEU A 76 -42.17 -5.46 20.48
C LEU A 76 -42.74 -5.41 21.90
N SER A 77 -42.08 -4.70 22.82
CA SER A 77 -42.53 -4.53 24.21
C SER A 77 -43.82 -3.72 24.32
N LYS A 78 -44.10 -2.83 23.35
CA LYS A 78 -45.36 -2.05 23.29
C LYS A 78 -46.51 -2.77 22.59
N ALA A 79 -46.20 -3.82 21.83
CA ALA A 79 -47.18 -4.59 21.06
C ALA A 79 -47.70 -5.84 21.81
N ALA A 80 -47.02 -6.25 22.89
CA ALA A 80 -47.44 -7.32 23.81
C ALA A 80 -48.22 -6.75 25.00
#